data_AF-A0A7W3WR03-F1
#
_entry.id   AF-A0A7W3WR03-F1
#
_cell.length_a   1.000
_cell.length_b   1.000
_cell.length_c   1.000
_cell.angle_alpha   90.00
_cell.angle_beta   90.00
_cell.angle_gamma   90.00
#
_symmetry.space_group_name_H-M   'P 1'
#
loop_
_entity.id
_entity.type
_entity.pdbx_description
1 polymer ?
#
loop_
_entity_poly.entity_id
_entity_poly.type
_entity_poly.pdbx_seq_one_letter_code
_entity_poly.pdbx_strand_id
1 'polypeptide(L)'
;MGTRQERQRRTDIVRYWRAVEMFSPQQVPAVAPKRHVYAVDAGEPLPWERGHPLRRRPEDPDSEMVWQHTVYCGVYRVAGVRDVLLEVFGESEEDHDGRLDGSSALLAFEVTHSGLLVQDSLTFSACAWATGRARKPGPAARDWLDGFDEQAGACSRVVLGVGDGRLPIEDRPGGRLLPFAGLACEIALDTVTGGLSSALRPVLAELRAALDEAPAPGTPEDPAAAPDAPGDDLDDDPGDPGNNSDNSRARKPPQLGRKPLTVRDLSAVTRWVSDHFGVTADLRPETVRVSSRRISRRRAGQAGGSDFLNSFIAADLAMVADRLAGEDPPAALGAYLTEAARLPDFDRVDLRASPDVVLAGVAPDRFPLGRWPARTEHPLVLSQQFAVNKILDRLGDSEGVYAVNGPPGTGKTTQLRDLIAAVLVRRAERLAELARPDDAFHGAPLRWRTSGYQRSVRALRPELTGFEMVVASANNGAVENVSNEIPALGSVDEEWRAQAAYFPEQGRLLLGGKPAWGTLAARLGNKQNRSDFRNAYWFGPRRDRRRPA
;
A
#
# COMPACT_ATOMS: atom_id res chain seq x y z
N MET A 1 37.39 7.56 5.94
CA MET A 1 36.38 8.18 6.81
C MET A 1 35.10 8.60 6.08
N GLY A 2 35.13 8.99 4.80
CA GLY A 2 33.94 9.48 4.08
C GLY A 2 32.84 8.45 3.75
N THR A 3 33.15 7.16 3.57
CA THR A 3 32.16 6.15 3.15
C THR A 3 31.14 5.79 4.23
N ARG A 4 31.59 5.59 5.48
CA ARG A 4 30.71 5.31 6.63
C ARG A 4 29.79 6.49 6.96
N GLN A 5 30.32 7.71 6.88
CA GLN A 5 29.53 8.92 7.12
C GLN A 5 28.49 9.14 6.02
N GLU A 6 28.85 8.87 4.76
CA GLU A 6 27.91 8.95 3.64
C GLU A 6 26.80 7.90 3.76
N ARG A 7 27.17 6.66 4.11
CA ARG A 7 26.21 5.60 4.36
C ARG A 7 25.22 5.99 5.46
N GLN A 8 25.73 6.57 6.54
CA GLN A 8 24.90 7.06 7.63
C GLN A 8 23.93 8.15 7.16
N ARG A 9 24.43 9.16 6.45
CA ARG A 9 23.61 10.26 5.91
C ARG A 9 22.49 9.75 5.02
N ARG A 10 22.77 8.82 4.10
CA ARG A 10 21.77 8.22 3.20
C ARG A 10 20.69 7.47 3.99
N THR A 11 21.10 6.71 4.99
CA THR A 11 20.19 6.02 5.91
C THR A 11 19.30 7.03 6.64
N ASP A 12 19.86 8.12 7.14
CA ASP A 12 19.12 9.15 7.88
C ASP A 12 18.10 9.89 7.00
N ILE A 13 18.40 10.11 5.71
CA ILE A 13 17.44 10.67 4.74
C ILE A 13 16.23 9.74 4.57
N VAL A 14 16.45 8.44 4.37
CA VAL A 14 15.36 7.48 4.20
C VAL A 14 14.58 7.29 5.52
N ARG A 15 15.26 7.31 6.67
CA ARG A 15 14.59 7.31 7.99
C ARG A 15 13.74 8.56 8.19
N TYR A 16 14.19 9.72 7.72
CA TYR A 16 13.39 10.93 7.72
C TYR A 16 12.12 10.78 6.86
N TRP A 17 12.23 10.25 5.64
CA TRP A 17 11.04 9.96 4.82
C TRP A 17 10.09 8.96 5.50
N ARG A 18 10.62 7.90 6.11
CA ARG A 18 9.82 6.97 6.91
C ARG A 18 9.11 7.70 8.04
N ALA A 19 9.78 8.60 8.76
CA ALA A 19 9.17 9.38 9.82
C ALA A 19 8.01 10.25 9.30
N VAL A 20 8.18 10.92 8.16
CA VAL A 20 7.11 11.69 7.50
C VAL A 20 5.90 10.80 7.19
N GLU A 21 6.13 9.60 6.65
CA GLU A 21 5.06 8.63 6.37
C GLU A 21 4.39 8.08 7.65
N MET A 22 5.15 7.88 8.73
CA MET A 22 4.60 7.48 10.03
C MET A 22 3.73 8.58 10.65
N PHE A 23 4.06 9.86 10.43
CA PHE A 23 3.24 11.00 10.86
C PHE A 23 2.18 11.43 9.83
N SER A 24 1.91 10.60 8.82
CA SER A 24 0.88 10.82 7.80
C SER A 24 -0.29 9.84 8.01
N PRO A 25 -1.15 10.04 9.03
CA PRO A 25 -2.21 9.10 9.35
C PRO A 25 -3.30 9.08 8.28
N GLN A 26 -3.87 7.90 8.02
CA GLN A 26 -5.06 7.79 7.17
C GLN A 26 -6.30 8.39 7.87
N GLN A 27 -7.15 9.06 7.10
CA GLN A 27 -8.38 9.65 7.62
C GLN A 27 -9.45 8.59 7.87
N VAL A 28 -10.06 8.62 9.06
CA VAL A 28 -11.21 7.77 9.38
C VAL A 28 -12.53 8.48 9.04
N PRO A 29 -13.55 7.74 8.55
CA PRO A 29 -14.84 8.33 8.21
C PRO A 29 -15.49 9.11 9.36
N ALA A 30 -16.09 10.25 9.03
CA ALA A 30 -16.95 10.98 9.95
C ALA A 30 -18.27 10.20 10.19
N VAL A 31 -18.86 10.39 11.37
CA VAL A 31 -20.17 9.81 11.72
C VAL A 31 -21.20 10.28 10.70
N ALA A 32 -21.79 9.33 9.99
CA ALA A 32 -22.73 9.57 8.91
C ALA A 32 -23.68 8.37 8.78
N PRO A 33 -24.81 8.35 9.52
CA PRO A 33 -25.73 7.20 9.52
C PRO A 33 -26.27 6.84 8.13
N LYS A 34 -26.42 7.84 7.24
CA LYS A 34 -26.81 7.63 5.82
C LYS A 34 -25.78 6.85 5.02
N ARG A 35 -24.51 6.88 5.44
CA ARG A 35 -23.40 6.10 4.87
C ARG A 35 -23.03 4.90 5.77
N HIS A 36 -23.90 4.55 6.73
CA HIS A 36 -23.71 3.46 7.68
C HIS A 36 -22.46 3.59 8.56
N VAL A 37 -22.09 4.83 8.90
CA VAL A 37 -21.02 5.12 9.88
C VAL A 37 -21.65 5.65 11.16
N TYR A 38 -21.42 4.97 12.27
CA TYR A 38 -22.03 5.22 13.58
C TYR A 38 -20.96 5.48 14.64
N ALA A 39 -21.26 6.33 15.62
CA ALA A 39 -20.49 6.40 16.86
C ALA A 39 -20.91 5.24 17.79
N VAL A 40 -20.00 4.80 18.65
CA VAL A 40 -20.33 3.83 19.71
C VAL A 40 -20.55 4.59 21.01
N ASP A 41 -21.67 4.30 21.66
CA ASP A 41 -22.03 4.81 22.98
C ASP A 41 -22.52 3.65 23.85
N ALA A 42 -22.27 3.73 25.16
CA ALA A 42 -22.68 2.73 26.14
C ALA A 42 -24.19 2.42 26.16
N GLY A 43 -25.02 3.41 25.83
CA GLY A 43 -26.47 3.29 25.84
C GLY A 43 -27.09 2.79 24.54
N GLU A 44 -26.30 2.62 23.48
CA GLU A 44 -26.81 2.29 22.14
C GLU A 44 -26.34 0.91 21.68
N PRO A 45 -27.20 0.12 21.00
CA PRO A 45 -26.81 -1.18 20.49
C PRO A 45 -25.78 -1.05 19.37
N LEU A 46 -24.77 -1.91 19.36
CA LEU A 46 -23.77 -1.99 18.29
C LEU A 46 -24.39 -2.43 16.96
N PRO A 47 -23.73 -2.16 15.81
CA PRO A 47 -24.25 -2.52 14.49
C PRO A 47 -24.63 -3.99 14.27
N TRP A 48 -24.01 -4.91 15.01
CA TRP A 48 -24.28 -6.35 14.98
C TRP A 48 -25.26 -6.82 16.07
N GLU A 49 -25.66 -5.96 17.01
CA GLU A 49 -26.56 -6.27 18.12
C GLU A 49 -28.04 -6.12 17.76
N ARG A 50 -28.88 -6.87 18.47
CA ARG A 50 -30.34 -6.77 18.32
C ARG A 50 -30.80 -5.37 18.72
N GLY A 51 -31.68 -4.79 17.91
CA GLY A 51 -32.23 -3.44 18.16
C GLY A 51 -31.59 -2.32 17.33
N HIS A 52 -30.37 -2.53 16.81
CA HIS A 52 -29.72 -1.57 15.92
C HIS A 52 -30.43 -1.49 14.56
N PRO A 53 -30.57 -0.31 13.91
CA PRO A 53 -31.27 -0.14 12.65
C PRO A 53 -30.84 -1.10 11.52
N LEU A 54 -29.56 -1.47 11.45
CA LEU A 54 -29.05 -2.44 10.46
C LEU A 54 -29.55 -3.87 10.67
N ARG A 55 -29.99 -4.20 11.89
CA ARG A 55 -30.53 -5.51 12.28
C ARG A 55 -32.05 -5.56 12.34
N ARG A 56 -32.73 -4.42 12.15
CA ARG A 56 -34.21 -4.34 12.17
C ARG A 56 -34.87 -4.89 10.92
N ARG A 57 -34.16 -4.95 9.79
CA ARG A 57 -34.64 -5.63 8.59
C ARG A 57 -34.20 -7.10 8.64
N PRO A 58 -35.11 -8.07 8.45
CA PRO A 58 -34.73 -9.47 8.31
C PRO A 58 -33.67 -9.60 7.21
N GLU A 59 -32.55 -10.23 7.52
CA GLU A 59 -31.60 -10.64 6.49
C GLU A 59 -32.32 -11.67 5.62
N ASP A 60 -32.49 -11.37 4.34
CA ASP A 60 -33.00 -12.32 3.36
C ASP A 60 -32.06 -13.54 3.37
N PRO A 61 -32.53 -14.74 3.76
CA PRO A 61 -31.70 -15.95 3.89
C PRO A 61 -31.04 -16.34 2.56
N ASP A 62 -31.66 -15.97 1.45
CA ASP A 62 -31.19 -16.23 0.09
C ASP A 62 -30.23 -15.13 -0.40
N SER A 63 -29.99 -14.08 0.40
CA SER A 63 -29.07 -13.02 0.05
C SER A 63 -27.63 -13.51 0.11
N GLU A 64 -26.95 -13.47 -1.03
CA GLU A 64 -25.51 -13.71 -1.11
C GLU A 64 -24.67 -12.63 -0.40
N MET A 65 -25.29 -11.58 0.17
CA MET A 65 -24.62 -10.40 0.73
C MET A 65 -24.91 -10.23 2.24
N VAL A 66 -23.86 -10.27 3.06
CA VAL A 66 -23.91 -10.06 4.52
C VAL A 66 -23.19 -8.78 4.94
N TRP A 67 -23.50 -8.29 6.14
CA TRP A 67 -22.81 -7.16 6.73
C TRP A 67 -21.41 -7.52 7.21
N GLN A 68 -20.48 -6.59 7.00
CA GLN A 68 -19.18 -6.56 7.64
C GLN A 68 -18.96 -5.15 8.16
N HIS A 69 -18.36 -5.06 9.34
CA HIS A 69 -18.19 -3.82 10.07
C HIS A 69 -16.70 -3.53 10.26
N THR A 70 -16.24 -2.34 9.92
CA THR A 70 -14.91 -1.86 10.29
C THR A 70 -15.05 -0.99 11.54
N VAL A 71 -14.38 -1.40 12.62
CA VAL A 71 -14.36 -0.69 13.89
C VAL A 71 -13.10 0.15 13.95
N TYR A 72 -13.24 1.44 14.26
CA TYR A 72 -12.15 2.39 14.48
C TYR A 72 -12.16 2.77 15.96
N CYS A 73 -11.18 2.29 16.70
CA CYS A 73 -11.07 2.49 18.14
C CYS A 73 -10.14 3.65 18.45
N GLY A 74 -10.57 4.52 19.36
CA GLY A 74 -9.78 5.64 19.83
C GLY A 74 -9.57 6.71 18.78
N VAL A 75 -10.67 7.26 18.27
CA VAL A 75 -10.63 8.27 17.23
C VAL A 75 -10.18 9.60 17.82
N TYR A 76 -9.08 10.15 17.27
CA TYR A 76 -8.44 11.40 17.67
C TYR A 76 -8.36 12.38 16.50
N ARG A 77 -8.19 13.67 16.81
CA ARG A 77 -8.00 14.71 15.78
C ARG A 77 -6.55 14.71 15.31
N VAL A 78 -6.34 14.77 13.98
CA VAL A 78 -4.98 14.85 13.41
C VAL A 78 -4.24 16.11 13.89
N ALA A 79 -4.97 17.21 14.13
CA ALA A 79 -4.40 18.41 14.74
C ALA A 79 -3.71 18.16 16.10
N GLY A 80 -4.16 17.19 16.91
CA GLY A 80 -3.51 16.87 18.18
C GLY A 80 -2.10 16.28 18.00
N VAL A 81 -1.86 15.55 16.91
CA VAL A 81 -0.52 15.06 16.55
C VAL A 81 0.39 16.25 16.25
N ARG A 82 -0.09 17.21 15.45
CA ARG A 82 0.66 18.42 15.13
C ARG A 82 1.00 19.22 16.39
N ASP A 83 0.04 19.38 17.29
CA ASP A 83 0.24 20.12 18.54
C ASP A 83 1.38 19.48 19.37
N VAL A 84 1.42 18.15 19.49
CA VAL A 84 2.54 17.42 20.12
C VAL A 84 3.87 17.65 19.38
N LEU A 85 3.87 17.55 18.05
CA LEU A 85 5.08 17.73 17.25
C LEU A 85 5.65 19.14 17.39
N LEU A 86 4.80 20.17 17.39
CA LEU A 86 5.22 21.56 17.62
C LEU A 86 5.82 21.75 19.02
N GLU A 87 5.25 21.11 20.05
CA GLU A 87 5.82 21.15 21.39
C GLU A 87 7.18 20.44 21.51
N VAL A 88 7.40 19.38 20.73
CA VAL A 88 8.63 18.58 20.77
C VAL A 88 9.75 19.18 19.91
N PHE A 89 9.42 19.66 18.71
CA PHE A 89 10.39 20.11 17.70
C PHE A 89 10.48 21.65 17.58
N GLY A 90 9.53 22.40 18.14
CA GLY A 90 9.44 23.85 18.03
C GLY A 90 8.63 24.32 16.81
N GLU A 91 8.30 25.62 16.80
CA GLU A 91 7.65 26.28 15.66
C GLU A 91 8.69 26.59 14.56
N SER A 92 8.33 26.34 13.29
CA SER A 92 9.11 26.73 12.12
C SER A 92 8.42 27.89 11.40
N GLU A 93 9.20 28.86 10.89
CA GLU A 93 8.68 29.98 10.08
C GLU A 93 8.10 29.52 8.73
N GLU A 94 8.42 28.30 8.27
CA GLU A 94 7.96 27.70 7.02
C GLU A 94 6.74 26.78 7.24
N ASP A 95 5.67 27.31 7.83
CA ASP A 95 4.39 26.59 7.99
C ASP A 95 3.61 26.57 6.65
N HIS A 96 4.18 25.89 5.66
CA HIS A 96 3.54 25.64 4.36
C HIS A 96 2.77 24.32 4.39
N ASP A 97 1.52 24.36 4.87
CA ASP A 97 0.30 23.96 4.15
C ASP A 97 -0.86 23.70 5.13
N GLY A 98 -2.06 24.08 4.71
CA GLY A 98 -3.24 24.27 5.53
C GLY A 98 -3.68 23.04 6.31
N ARG A 99 -4.15 23.31 7.54
CA ARG A 99 -4.94 22.45 8.44
C ARG A 99 -5.22 21.06 7.86
N LEU A 100 -4.48 20.06 8.35
CA LEU A 100 -4.88 18.65 8.29
C LEU A 100 -6.15 18.48 9.15
N ASP A 101 -7.28 18.96 8.65
CA ASP A 101 -8.59 18.79 9.25
C ASP A 101 -9.02 17.34 9.02
N GLY A 102 -9.33 16.65 10.11
CA GLY A 102 -9.71 15.25 10.04
C GLY A 102 -9.55 14.53 11.37
N SER A 103 -9.90 13.25 11.35
CA SER A 103 -9.66 12.34 12.46
C SER A 103 -8.92 11.10 11.96
N SER A 104 -8.14 10.49 12.84
CA SER A 104 -7.62 9.13 12.66
C SER A 104 -7.96 8.28 13.90
N ALA A 105 -7.51 7.03 13.98
CA ALA A 105 -7.81 6.12 15.10
C ALA A 105 -6.56 5.44 15.63
N LEU A 106 -6.59 4.96 16.87
CA LEU A 106 -5.46 4.21 17.47
C LEU A 106 -5.33 2.80 16.87
N LEU A 107 -6.45 2.15 16.62
CA LEU A 107 -6.51 0.86 15.96
C LEU A 107 -7.79 0.69 15.15
N ALA A 108 -7.75 -0.19 14.16
CA ALA A 108 -8.88 -0.58 13.36
C ALA A 108 -8.89 -2.09 13.10
N PHE A 109 -10.08 -2.65 12.94
CA PHE A 109 -10.26 -4.06 12.59
C PHE A 109 -11.66 -4.31 12.02
N GLU A 110 -11.81 -5.44 11.34
CA GLU A 110 -13.08 -5.91 10.83
C GLU A 110 -13.78 -6.87 11.80
N VAL A 111 -15.10 -6.77 11.81
CA VAL A 111 -16.02 -7.57 12.60
C VAL A 111 -17.09 -8.12 11.68
N THR A 112 -17.42 -9.40 11.84
CA THR A 112 -18.45 -10.08 11.04
C THR A 112 -19.85 -9.56 11.40
N HIS A 113 -20.85 -9.92 10.57
CA HIS A 113 -22.26 -9.64 10.87
C HIS A 113 -22.72 -10.10 12.27
N SER A 114 -22.05 -11.07 12.91
CA SER A 114 -22.40 -11.59 14.24
C SER A 114 -21.59 -10.98 15.37
N GLY A 115 -20.73 -9.99 15.10
CA GLY A 115 -19.90 -9.35 16.12
C GLY A 115 -18.56 -10.03 16.37
N LEU A 116 -18.18 -11.04 15.59
CA LEU A 116 -16.89 -11.75 15.79
C LEU A 116 -15.75 -10.97 15.12
N LEU A 117 -14.65 -10.78 15.85
CA LEU A 117 -13.42 -10.19 15.34
C LEU A 117 -12.84 -11.03 14.20
N VAL A 118 -12.46 -10.39 13.09
CA VAL A 118 -11.64 -11.01 12.04
C VAL A 118 -10.17 -10.83 12.44
N GLN A 119 -9.51 -11.89 12.88
CA GLN A 119 -8.20 -11.80 13.53
C GLN A 119 -7.12 -11.20 12.62
N ASP A 120 -7.12 -11.58 11.35
CA ASP A 120 -6.14 -11.13 10.35
C ASP A 120 -6.39 -9.69 9.84
N SER A 121 -7.38 -8.97 10.40
CA SER A 121 -7.73 -7.60 9.99
C SER A 121 -7.26 -6.51 10.95
N LEU A 122 -6.58 -6.89 12.04
CA LEU A 122 -6.10 -5.94 13.05
C LEU A 122 -5.01 -5.03 12.49
N THR A 123 -5.18 -3.73 12.70
CA THR A 123 -4.19 -2.71 12.32
C THR A 123 -4.09 -1.67 13.43
N PHE A 124 -2.85 -1.32 13.80
CA PHE A 124 -2.56 -0.28 14.78
C PHE A 124 -2.02 0.96 14.06
N SER A 125 -2.23 2.14 14.63
CA SER A 125 -1.75 3.41 14.06
C SER A 125 -0.29 3.66 14.42
N ALA A 126 0.58 3.57 13.40
CA ALA A 126 1.97 3.99 13.45
C ALA A 126 2.08 5.47 13.85
N CYS A 127 1.15 6.31 13.39
CA CYS A 127 1.10 7.73 13.75
C CYS A 127 0.84 7.95 15.23
N ALA A 128 -0.16 7.27 15.81
CA ALA A 128 -0.45 7.39 17.23
C ALA A 128 0.72 6.88 18.07
N TRP A 129 1.29 5.72 17.71
CA TRP A 129 2.48 5.19 18.37
C TRP A 129 3.67 6.15 18.29
N ALA A 130 3.98 6.67 17.09
CA ALA A 130 5.06 7.62 16.85
C ALA A 130 4.87 8.91 17.64
N THR A 131 3.62 9.38 17.80
CA THR A 131 3.28 10.56 18.61
C THR A 131 3.67 10.35 20.07
N GLY A 132 3.36 9.19 20.65
CA GLY A 132 3.80 8.85 22.01
C GLY A 132 5.33 8.75 22.12
N ARG A 133 5.97 8.14 21.11
CA ARG A 133 7.43 8.02 21.04
C ARG A 133 8.15 9.37 20.93
N ALA A 134 7.51 10.38 20.35
CA ALA A 134 8.05 11.74 20.27
C ALA A 134 8.22 12.38 21.66
N ARG A 135 7.43 11.95 22.65
CA ARG A 135 7.62 12.33 24.07
C ARG A 135 8.65 11.45 24.74
N LYS A 136 8.50 10.12 24.64
CA LYS A 136 9.37 9.13 25.28
C LYS A 136 9.56 7.91 24.38
N PRO A 137 10.80 7.60 23.97
CA PRO A 137 12.07 8.15 24.45
C PRO A 137 12.41 9.54 23.92
N GLY A 138 11.71 10.02 22.88
CA GLY A 138 11.92 11.31 22.25
C GLY A 138 12.96 11.29 21.13
N PRO A 139 12.99 12.32 20.28
CA PRO A 139 13.78 12.35 19.03
C PRO A 139 15.30 12.38 19.24
N ALA A 140 15.77 12.59 20.47
CA ALA A 140 17.19 12.51 20.80
C ALA A 140 17.73 11.08 20.77
N ALA A 141 16.87 10.07 20.93
CA ALA A 141 17.25 8.67 20.74
C ALA A 141 17.26 8.34 19.24
N ARG A 142 18.31 7.68 18.75
CA ARG A 142 18.52 7.46 17.30
C ARG A 142 17.50 6.51 16.66
N ASP A 143 16.95 5.62 17.46
CA ASP A 143 16.03 4.53 17.15
C ASP A 143 14.64 4.79 17.75
N TRP A 144 14.31 6.05 18.04
CA TRP A 144 13.07 6.40 18.72
C TRP A 144 11.80 5.99 17.96
N LEU A 145 11.87 5.82 16.63
CA LEU A 145 10.79 5.31 15.77
C LEU A 145 10.97 3.85 15.33
N ASP A 146 11.95 3.13 15.88
CA ASP A 146 12.13 1.71 15.64
C ASP A 146 11.29 0.87 16.64
N GLY A 147 10.89 -0.33 16.21
CA GLY A 147 10.11 -1.29 17.02
C GLY A 147 8.59 -1.17 16.98
N PHE A 148 8.03 -0.48 15.99
CA PHE A 148 6.57 -0.42 15.81
C PHE A 148 5.94 -1.80 15.60
N ASP A 149 6.54 -2.66 14.78
CA ASP A 149 5.96 -3.97 14.44
C ASP A 149 5.94 -4.93 15.65
N GLU A 150 6.98 -4.93 16.48
CA GLU A 150 7.00 -5.68 17.74
C GLU A 150 5.90 -5.19 18.69
N GLN A 151 5.78 -3.87 18.84
CA GLN A 151 4.75 -3.25 19.67
C GLN A 151 3.33 -3.57 19.16
N ALA A 152 3.10 -3.48 17.85
CA ALA A 152 1.84 -3.84 17.21
C ALA A 152 1.53 -5.34 17.38
N GLY A 153 2.55 -6.21 17.31
CA GLY A 153 2.43 -7.64 17.61
C GLY A 153 2.01 -7.91 19.06
N ALA A 154 2.60 -7.20 20.03
CA ALA A 154 2.22 -7.28 21.44
C ALA A 154 0.78 -6.82 21.66
N CYS A 155 0.38 -5.69 21.07
CA CYS A 155 -0.99 -5.21 21.10
C CYS A 155 -1.97 -6.20 20.48
N SER A 156 -1.59 -6.82 19.35
CA SER A 156 -2.42 -7.82 18.66
C SER A 156 -2.78 -8.96 19.59
N ARG A 157 -1.80 -9.50 20.34
CA ARG A 157 -2.04 -10.59 21.30
C ARG A 157 -3.11 -10.24 22.35
N VAL A 158 -3.10 -9.00 22.86
CA VAL A 158 -4.11 -8.52 23.82
C VAL A 158 -5.49 -8.41 23.18
N VAL A 159 -5.60 -7.75 22.02
CA VAL A 159 -6.90 -7.55 21.36
C VAL A 159 -7.52 -8.87 20.94
N LEU A 160 -6.70 -9.81 20.45
CA LEU A 160 -7.13 -11.18 20.16
C LEU A 160 -7.58 -11.92 21.43
N GLY A 161 -6.85 -11.76 22.55
CA GLY A 161 -7.25 -12.31 23.84
C GLY A 161 -8.61 -11.82 24.34
N VAL A 162 -8.92 -10.53 24.12
CA VAL A 162 -10.25 -9.96 24.38
C VAL A 162 -11.29 -10.54 23.43
N GLY A 163 -11.02 -10.58 22.12
CA GLY A 163 -11.93 -11.14 21.11
C GLY A 163 -12.22 -12.64 21.29
N ASP A 164 -11.31 -13.38 21.92
CA ASP A 164 -11.49 -14.78 22.29
C ASP A 164 -12.16 -14.98 23.66
N GLY A 165 -12.40 -13.91 24.42
CA GLY A 165 -12.92 -13.97 25.78
C GLY A 165 -11.96 -14.56 26.81
N ARG A 166 -10.66 -14.59 26.51
CA ARG A 166 -9.61 -15.07 27.42
C ARG A 166 -9.21 -14.03 28.44
N LEU A 167 -9.32 -12.75 28.08
CA LEU A 167 -8.99 -11.62 28.95
C LEU A 167 -10.28 -11.03 29.53
N PRO A 168 -10.44 -11.03 30.86
CA PRO A 168 -11.62 -10.46 31.50
C PRO A 168 -11.58 -8.93 31.50
N ILE A 169 -12.77 -8.32 31.50
CA ILE A 169 -12.97 -6.87 31.53
C ILE A 169 -13.65 -6.47 32.83
N GLU A 170 -12.97 -5.63 33.59
CA GLU A 170 -13.47 -5.07 34.84
C GLU A 170 -14.06 -3.68 34.59
N ASP A 171 -15.19 -3.39 35.25
CA ASP A 171 -15.68 -2.03 35.35
C ASP A 171 -14.96 -1.35 36.52
N ARG A 172 -14.46 -0.13 36.29
CA ARG A 172 -13.90 0.71 37.37
C ARG A 172 -14.71 2.01 37.51
N PRO A 173 -16.02 1.93 37.80
CA PRO A 173 -16.84 3.11 37.97
C PRO A 173 -16.42 3.81 39.28
N GLY A 174 -15.89 5.04 39.17
CA GLY A 174 -15.52 5.85 40.33
C GLY A 174 -14.02 6.16 40.51
N GLY A 175 -13.14 5.76 39.58
CA GLY A 175 -11.73 6.15 39.55
C GLY A 175 -11.44 7.41 38.72
N ARG A 176 -10.18 7.90 38.75
CA ARG A 176 -9.62 8.98 37.89
C ARG A 176 -9.57 8.64 36.39
N LEU A 177 -10.29 7.61 35.96
CA LEU A 177 -10.17 7.00 34.65
C LEU A 177 -11.11 7.67 33.65
N LEU A 178 -10.53 8.17 32.55
CA LEU A 178 -11.29 8.78 31.47
C LEU A 178 -12.17 7.72 30.79
N PRO A 179 -13.44 8.03 30.49
CA PRO A 179 -14.32 7.10 29.80
C PRO A 179 -13.93 6.98 28.33
N PHE A 180 -13.95 5.76 27.80
CA PHE A 180 -13.81 5.46 26.38
C PHE A 180 -15.10 4.82 25.87
N ALA A 181 -15.65 5.33 24.77
CA ALA A 181 -16.98 4.96 24.29
C ALA A 181 -18.07 5.04 25.39
N GLY A 182 -17.95 6.04 26.29
CA GLY A 182 -18.89 6.27 27.40
C GLY A 182 -18.72 5.34 28.60
N LEU A 183 -17.72 4.44 28.62
CA LEU A 183 -17.48 3.50 29.72
C LEU A 183 -16.08 3.64 30.32
N ALA A 184 -15.97 3.38 31.63
CA ALA A 184 -14.69 3.28 32.35
C ALA A 184 -14.34 1.81 32.60
N CYS A 185 -14.02 1.10 31.51
CA CYS A 185 -13.61 -0.31 31.55
C CYS A 185 -12.08 -0.46 31.44
N GLU A 186 -11.53 -1.55 31.96
CA GLU A 186 -10.13 -1.93 31.74
C GLU A 186 -9.96 -3.43 31.57
N ILE A 187 -8.85 -3.80 30.92
CA ILE A 187 -8.41 -5.18 30.79
C ILE A 187 -7.71 -5.56 32.09
N ALA A 188 -8.22 -6.57 32.79
CA ALA A 188 -7.67 -6.99 34.07
C ALA A 188 -6.39 -7.83 33.87
N LEU A 189 -5.24 -7.16 33.86
CA LEU A 189 -3.92 -7.80 33.71
C LEU A 189 -3.24 -8.13 35.06
N ASP A 190 -3.53 -7.36 36.13
CA ASP A 190 -2.82 -7.43 37.41
C ASP A 190 -3.58 -8.09 38.59
N THR A 191 -4.86 -8.45 38.45
CA THR A 191 -5.64 -9.12 39.51
C THR A 191 -5.43 -10.65 39.55
N VAL A 192 -4.47 -11.20 38.80
CA VAL A 192 -4.25 -12.65 38.59
C VAL A 192 -3.12 -13.22 39.48
N THR A 193 -3.10 -12.91 40.78
CA THR A 193 -2.24 -13.62 41.75
C THR A 193 -3.01 -14.63 42.61
N GLY A 194 -4.34 -14.52 42.67
CA GLY A 194 -5.19 -15.32 43.56
C GLY A 194 -6.23 -16.17 42.84
N GLY A 195 -5.79 -17.14 42.02
CA GLY A 195 -6.64 -18.24 41.56
C GLY A 195 -7.25 -18.06 40.17
N LEU A 196 -6.59 -18.60 39.13
CA LEU A 196 -7.16 -18.89 37.80
C LEU A 196 -6.41 -20.05 37.15
N SER A 197 -7.07 -20.68 36.16
CA SER A 197 -6.67 -21.94 35.53
C SER A 197 -5.29 -21.87 34.87
N SER A 198 -4.61 -23.01 34.79
CA SER A 198 -3.26 -23.16 34.20
C SER A 198 -3.13 -22.65 32.75
N ALA A 199 -4.25 -22.44 32.05
CA ALA A 199 -4.29 -22.04 30.64
C ALA A 199 -3.96 -20.56 30.37
N LEU A 200 -4.10 -19.66 31.36
CA LEU A 200 -3.88 -18.21 31.17
C LEU A 200 -2.45 -17.74 31.50
N ARG A 201 -1.67 -18.55 32.23
CA ARG A 201 -0.30 -18.22 32.65
C ARG A 201 0.67 -17.95 31.49
N PRO A 202 0.67 -18.69 30.36
CA PRO A 202 1.61 -18.44 29.27
C PRO A 202 1.35 -17.10 28.58
N VAL A 203 0.08 -16.76 28.33
CA VAL A 203 -0.32 -15.50 27.67
C VAL A 203 0.05 -14.30 28.54
N LEU A 204 -0.20 -14.38 29.86
CA LEU A 204 0.18 -13.33 30.81
C LEU A 204 1.70 -13.24 31.00
N ALA A 205 2.44 -14.35 30.97
CA ALA A 205 3.89 -14.35 31.09
C ALA A 205 4.58 -13.79 29.83
N GLU A 206 4.12 -14.17 28.63
CA GLU A 206 4.55 -13.57 27.36
C GLU A 206 4.17 -12.09 27.27
N LEU A 207 2.99 -11.71 27.76
CA LEU A 207 2.57 -10.30 27.85
C LEU A 207 3.45 -9.50 28.80
N ARG A 208 3.74 -10.03 30.00
CA ARG A 208 4.58 -9.36 31.00
C ARG A 208 6.03 -9.27 30.52
N ALA A 209 6.55 -10.31 29.87
CA ALA A 209 7.87 -10.28 29.23
C ALA A 209 7.95 -9.24 28.10
N ALA A 210 6.92 -9.15 27.25
CA ALA A 210 6.86 -8.14 26.19
C ALA A 210 6.62 -6.71 26.72
N LEU A 211 6.06 -6.55 27.92
CA LEU A 211 5.83 -5.26 28.58
C LEU A 211 7.03 -4.79 29.43
N ASP A 212 7.83 -5.72 29.97
CA ASP A 212 8.98 -5.45 30.83
C ASP A 212 10.30 -5.23 30.04
N GLU A 213 10.35 -5.51 28.73
CA GLU A 213 11.49 -5.17 27.87
C GLU A 213 11.52 -3.66 27.55
N ALA A 214 12.35 -2.93 28.30
CA ALA A 214 13.00 -1.74 27.74
C ALA A 214 14.01 -2.20 26.67
N PRO A 215 14.18 -1.50 25.54
CA PRO A 215 15.04 -1.98 24.47
C PRO A 215 16.49 -2.01 24.96
N ALA A 216 17.03 -3.21 25.13
CA ALA A 216 18.47 -3.42 25.17
C ALA A 216 18.98 -3.59 23.74
N PRO A 217 20.15 -3.03 23.37
CA PRO A 217 20.69 -3.15 22.02
C PRO A 217 21.09 -4.61 21.75
N GLY A 218 20.25 -5.34 21.02
CA GLY A 218 20.49 -6.71 20.58
C GLY A 218 21.29 -6.74 19.27
N THR A 219 22.38 -7.48 19.28
CA THR A 219 23.19 -7.90 18.12
C THR A 219 22.34 -8.60 17.04
N PRO A 220 22.67 -8.42 15.75
CA PRO A 220 21.89 -9.01 14.66
C PRO A 220 22.05 -10.54 14.65
N GLU A 221 20.95 -11.26 14.85
CA GLU A 221 20.85 -12.66 14.44
C GLU A 221 20.57 -12.74 12.93
N ASP A 222 21.24 -13.70 12.31
CA ASP A 222 21.32 -13.96 10.87
C ASP A 222 19.93 -14.31 10.27
N PRO A 223 19.38 -13.53 9.33
CA PRO A 223 18.05 -13.78 8.77
C PRO A 223 18.11 -14.78 7.62
N ALA A 224 18.33 -16.05 7.93
CA ALA A 224 18.14 -17.15 6.98
C ALA A 224 16.70 -17.69 7.07
N ALA A 225 15.75 -16.92 6.53
CA ALA A 225 14.47 -17.33 5.94
C ALA A 225 13.50 -16.14 6.00
N ALA A 226 13.43 -15.39 4.89
CA ALA A 226 12.34 -14.44 4.68
C ALA A 226 11.00 -15.19 4.77
N PRO A 227 10.03 -14.73 5.58
CA PRO A 227 8.66 -15.14 5.38
C PRO A 227 8.21 -14.57 4.03
N ASP A 228 7.65 -15.42 3.19
CA ASP A 228 7.06 -15.04 1.91
C ASP A 228 6.26 -13.74 2.05
N ALA A 229 6.57 -12.77 1.18
CA ALA A 229 5.72 -11.61 0.95
C ALA A 229 4.26 -12.09 0.81
N PRO A 230 3.26 -11.42 1.40
CA PRO A 230 1.88 -11.85 1.29
C PRO A 230 1.50 -11.87 -0.20
N GLY A 231 1.47 -13.08 -0.75
CA GLY A 231 1.03 -13.32 -2.10
C GLY A 231 -0.36 -12.73 -2.24
N ASP A 232 -0.54 -11.86 -3.24
CA ASP A 232 -1.86 -11.45 -3.71
C ASP A 232 -2.61 -12.72 -4.12
N ASP A 233 -3.35 -13.31 -3.17
CA ASP A 233 -4.14 -14.50 -3.38
C ASP A 233 -5.20 -14.19 -4.45
N LEU A 234 -4.88 -14.71 -5.64
CA LEU A 234 -5.78 -14.92 -6.75
C LEU A 234 -7.01 -15.67 -6.26
N ASP A 235 -8.20 -15.10 -6.41
CA ASP A 235 -9.43 -15.88 -6.48
C ASP A 235 -10.58 -15.14 -7.17
N ASP A 236 -11.41 -15.98 -7.78
CA ASP A 236 -12.42 -15.74 -8.78
C ASP A 236 -13.69 -15.03 -8.29
N ASP A 237 -14.36 -14.36 -9.23
CA ASP A 237 -15.73 -13.83 -9.11
C ASP A 237 -16.44 -14.06 -10.47
N PRO A 238 -17.77 -14.25 -10.51
CA PRO A 238 -18.43 -15.53 -10.72
C PRO A 238 -19.07 -15.62 -12.12
N GLY A 239 -18.90 -16.72 -12.84
CA GLY A 239 -19.67 -16.89 -14.09
C GLY A 239 -19.12 -17.92 -15.06
N ASP A 240 -19.05 -19.19 -14.64
CA ASP A 240 -18.95 -20.30 -15.58
C ASP A 240 -20.07 -21.31 -15.29
N PRO A 241 -21.07 -21.47 -16.18
CA PRO A 241 -22.06 -22.53 -16.07
C PRO A 241 -21.58 -23.71 -16.92
N GLY A 242 -20.72 -24.58 -16.37
CA GLY A 242 -20.41 -25.81 -17.08
C GLY A 242 -19.20 -26.63 -16.66
N ASN A 243 -18.96 -26.86 -15.36
CA ASN A 243 -18.68 -28.23 -14.89
C ASN A 243 -18.66 -28.28 -13.36
N ASN A 244 -19.63 -29.01 -12.80
CA ASN A 244 -19.78 -29.18 -11.36
C ASN A 244 -19.20 -30.55 -10.99
N SER A 245 -17.97 -30.59 -10.48
CA SER A 245 -17.57 -31.62 -9.51
C SER A 245 -16.30 -31.20 -8.78
N ASP A 246 -16.45 -31.08 -7.47
CA ASP A 246 -15.40 -31.21 -6.45
C ASP A 246 -14.33 -30.09 -6.37
N ASN A 247 -14.75 -28.92 -5.89
CA ASN A 247 -13.83 -27.88 -5.41
C ASN A 247 -13.92 -27.76 -3.89
N SER A 248 -13.39 -28.76 -3.18
CA SER A 248 -13.33 -28.79 -1.72
C SER A 248 -11.93 -29.18 -1.21
N ARG A 249 -11.04 -28.18 -1.05
CA ARG A 249 -9.90 -28.10 -0.08
C ARG A 249 -8.98 -26.93 -0.44
N ALA A 250 -8.56 -26.02 0.42
CA ALA A 250 -9.04 -25.55 1.71
C ALA A 250 -8.41 -24.14 1.83
N ARG A 251 -9.11 -23.09 1.39
CA ARG A 251 -8.77 -21.72 1.80
C ARG A 251 -8.73 -21.73 3.32
N LYS A 252 -7.62 -21.30 3.93
CA LYS A 252 -7.53 -21.32 5.39
C LYS A 252 -8.76 -20.58 5.93
N PRO A 253 -9.60 -21.23 6.73
CA PRO A 253 -10.83 -20.62 7.18
C PRO A 253 -10.49 -19.30 7.89
N PRO A 254 -11.31 -18.25 7.72
CA PRO A 254 -11.05 -16.99 8.37
C PRO A 254 -10.88 -17.22 9.87
N GLN A 255 -9.78 -16.72 10.43
CA GLN A 255 -9.54 -16.82 11.85
C GLN A 255 -10.44 -15.80 12.53
N LEU A 256 -11.44 -16.30 13.26
CA LEU A 256 -12.44 -15.47 13.93
C LEU A 256 -12.25 -15.56 15.44
N GLY A 257 -12.54 -14.44 16.12
CA GLY A 257 -12.71 -14.41 17.57
C GLY A 257 -13.81 -15.36 18.05
N ARG A 258 -13.74 -15.75 19.32
CA ARG A 258 -14.65 -16.74 19.91
C ARG A 258 -15.92 -16.16 20.53
N LYS A 259 -16.00 -14.83 20.70
CA LYS A 259 -17.21 -14.16 21.20
C LYS A 259 -17.54 -12.90 20.41
N PRO A 260 -18.82 -12.50 20.37
CA PRO A 260 -19.20 -11.18 19.89
C PRO A 260 -18.56 -10.08 20.76
N LEU A 261 -18.00 -9.07 20.11
CA LEU A 261 -17.49 -7.89 20.78
C LEU A 261 -18.64 -7.02 21.30
N THR A 262 -18.44 -6.46 22.48
CA THR A 262 -19.38 -5.59 23.20
C THR A 262 -18.78 -4.19 23.35
N VAL A 263 -19.59 -3.20 23.75
CA VAL A 263 -19.08 -1.83 24.01
C VAL A 263 -18.01 -1.83 25.11
N ARG A 264 -18.14 -2.72 26.12
CA ARG A 264 -17.12 -2.92 27.17
C ARG A 264 -15.78 -3.37 26.59
N ASP A 265 -15.81 -4.30 25.64
CA ASP A 265 -14.61 -4.75 24.93
C ASP A 265 -13.93 -3.61 24.18
N LEU A 266 -14.71 -2.86 23.41
CA LEU A 266 -14.19 -1.74 22.62
C LEU A 266 -13.63 -0.63 23.51
N SER A 267 -14.30 -0.32 24.62
CA SER A 267 -13.83 0.65 25.63
C SER A 267 -12.50 0.23 26.25
N ALA A 268 -12.44 -1.00 26.78
CA ALA A 268 -11.25 -1.52 27.46
C ALA A 268 -10.04 -1.64 26.52
N VAL A 269 -10.25 -2.13 25.28
CA VAL A 269 -9.20 -2.21 24.26
C VAL A 269 -8.71 -0.81 23.88
N THR A 270 -9.62 0.14 23.64
CA THR A 270 -9.23 1.50 23.25
C THR A 270 -8.37 2.16 24.32
N ARG A 271 -8.79 2.04 25.58
CA ARG A 271 -8.03 2.57 26.70
C ARG A 271 -6.65 1.91 26.82
N TRP A 272 -6.61 0.58 26.78
CA TRP A 272 -5.35 -0.15 26.92
C TRP A 272 -4.34 0.25 25.83
N VAL A 273 -4.77 0.34 24.57
CA VAL A 273 -3.89 0.79 23.47
C VAL A 273 -3.48 2.25 23.64
N SER A 274 -4.40 3.12 24.08
CA SER A 274 -4.10 4.54 24.35
C SER A 274 -3.03 4.72 25.42
N ASP A 275 -3.13 3.97 26.52
CA ASP A 275 -2.19 4.00 27.63
C ASP A 275 -0.84 3.38 27.21
N HIS A 276 -0.86 2.27 26.48
CA HIS A 276 0.34 1.58 25.98
C HIS A 276 1.11 2.40 24.94
N PHE A 277 0.41 3.17 24.11
CA PHE A 277 1.03 4.14 23.20
C PHE A 277 1.46 5.43 23.89
N GLY A 278 1.03 5.66 25.14
CA GLY A 278 1.36 6.86 25.89
C GLY A 278 0.70 8.14 25.36
N VAL A 279 -0.44 8.02 24.68
CA VAL A 279 -1.10 9.14 23.98
C VAL A 279 -2.41 9.61 24.60
N THR A 280 -2.80 9.02 25.73
CA THR A 280 -4.09 9.30 26.39
C THR A 280 -4.31 10.80 26.66
N ALA A 281 -3.31 11.49 27.20
CA ALA A 281 -3.41 12.92 27.52
C ALA A 281 -3.31 13.83 26.28
N ASP A 282 -2.41 13.47 25.35
CA ASP A 282 -2.06 14.26 24.18
C ASP A 282 -3.16 14.19 23.09
N LEU A 283 -3.60 12.98 22.74
CA LEU A 283 -4.52 12.76 21.62
C LEU A 283 -5.99 12.67 22.04
N ARG A 284 -6.27 12.42 23.33
CA ARG A 284 -7.61 12.17 23.90
C ARG A 284 -8.49 11.26 23.02
N PRO A 285 -8.04 10.03 22.73
CA PRO A 285 -8.70 9.13 21.79
C PRO A 285 -9.91 8.43 22.42
N GLU A 286 -10.92 9.19 22.86
CA GLU A 286 -12.01 8.68 23.72
C GLU A 286 -13.16 8.03 22.94
N THR A 287 -13.21 8.22 21.62
CA THR A 287 -14.37 7.83 20.79
C THR A 287 -14.10 6.58 19.96
N VAL A 288 -15.15 5.79 19.72
CA VAL A 288 -15.11 4.62 18.82
C VAL A 288 -16.14 4.82 17.71
N ARG A 289 -15.79 4.47 16.48
CA ARG A 289 -16.69 4.57 15.31
C ARG A 289 -16.78 3.23 14.60
N VAL A 290 -17.94 2.92 14.03
CA VAL A 290 -18.16 1.70 13.24
C VAL A 290 -18.71 2.06 11.87
N SER A 291 -18.00 1.64 10.81
CA SER A 291 -18.45 1.74 9.42
C SER A 291 -18.96 0.38 8.95
N SER A 292 -20.15 0.31 8.35
CA SER A 292 -20.75 -0.95 7.93
C SER A 292 -20.92 -1.02 6.41
N ARG A 293 -20.46 -2.12 5.80
CA ARG A 293 -20.59 -2.38 4.36
C ARG A 293 -21.17 -3.78 4.11
N ARG A 294 -21.81 -3.96 2.95
CA ARG A 294 -22.28 -5.27 2.51
C ARG A 294 -21.21 -5.96 1.65
N ILE A 295 -20.92 -7.21 1.95
CA ILE A 295 -19.96 -8.05 1.22
C ILE A 295 -20.58 -9.41 0.88
N SER A 296 -20.03 -10.10 -0.12
CA SER A 296 -20.46 -11.47 -0.44
C SER A 296 -20.20 -12.41 0.74
N ARG A 297 -21.13 -13.34 1.03
CA ARG A 297 -20.98 -14.39 2.05
C ARG A 297 -19.71 -15.21 1.88
N ARG A 298 -19.24 -15.39 0.64
CA ARG A 298 -17.98 -16.11 0.34
C ARG A 298 -16.73 -15.38 0.84
N ARG A 299 -16.82 -14.05 1.03
CA ARG A 299 -15.76 -13.18 1.56
C ARG A 299 -15.97 -12.84 3.03
N ALA A 300 -17.07 -13.29 3.64
CA ALA A 300 -17.38 -12.98 5.03
C ALA A 300 -16.30 -13.54 5.95
N GLY A 301 -15.75 -12.67 6.80
CA GLY A 301 -14.69 -13.03 7.73
C GLY A 301 -13.28 -12.99 7.12
N GLN A 302 -13.11 -12.74 5.83
CA GLN A 302 -11.78 -12.52 5.25
C GLN A 302 -11.37 -11.06 5.46
N ALA A 303 -10.12 -10.86 5.89
CA ALA A 303 -9.58 -9.52 6.04
C ALA A 303 -9.54 -8.82 4.69
N GLY A 304 -10.11 -7.61 4.64
CA GLY A 304 -10.17 -6.78 3.46
C GLY A 304 -8.85 -6.19 2.97
N GLY A 305 -7.68 -6.79 3.24
CA GLY A 305 -6.39 -6.46 2.62
C GLY A 305 -5.97 -4.98 2.60
N SER A 306 -6.53 -4.14 3.46
CA SER A 306 -6.22 -2.71 3.52
C SER A 306 -5.59 -2.40 4.86
N ASP A 307 -4.36 -1.90 4.85
CA ASP A 307 -3.78 -1.21 6.00
C ASP A 307 -4.63 0.04 6.26
N PHE A 308 -5.48 -0.03 7.28
CA PHE A 308 -6.58 0.92 7.49
C PHE A 308 -6.10 2.29 7.99
N LEU A 309 -4.90 2.36 8.55
CA LEU A 309 -4.44 3.49 9.34
C LEU A 309 -3.07 4.02 8.93
N ASN A 310 -2.22 3.18 8.32
CA ASN A 310 -0.83 3.52 8.06
C ASN A 310 -0.56 3.82 6.60
N SER A 311 0.58 4.46 6.35
CA SER A 311 1.12 4.59 5.00
C SER A 311 1.59 3.24 4.48
N PHE A 312 1.19 2.92 3.25
CA PHE A 312 1.52 1.65 2.59
C PHE A 312 3.01 1.50 2.25
N ILE A 313 3.80 2.59 2.26
CA ILE A 313 5.24 2.57 1.94
C ILE A 313 6.15 2.71 3.18
N ALA A 314 5.60 2.93 4.37
CA ALA A 314 6.43 3.16 5.57
C ALA A 314 7.31 1.96 5.91
N ALA A 315 6.78 0.73 5.76
CA ALA A 315 7.53 -0.52 5.93
C ALA A 315 8.61 -0.69 4.86
N ASP A 316 8.31 -0.35 3.60
CA ASP A 316 9.27 -0.39 2.50
C ASP A 316 10.44 0.57 2.74
N LEU A 317 10.16 1.78 3.24
CA LEU A 317 11.19 2.76 3.60
C LEU A 317 12.05 2.27 4.78
N ALA A 318 11.48 1.54 5.74
CA ALA A 318 12.23 0.90 6.82
C ALA A 318 13.22 -0.12 6.25
N MET A 319 12.74 -1.03 5.39
CA MET A 319 13.56 -2.03 4.71
C MET A 319 14.70 -1.38 3.90
N VAL A 320 14.41 -0.29 3.17
CA VAL A 320 15.43 0.44 2.41
C VAL A 320 16.46 1.06 3.35
N ALA A 321 16.04 1.70 4.45
CA ALA A 321 16.96 2.29 5.42
C ALA A 321 17.88 1.24 6.06
N ASP A 322 17.36 0.06 6.40
CA ASP A 322 18.13 -1.02 7.02
C ASP A 322 19.17 -1.60 6.05
N ARG A 323 18.81 -1.79 4.78
CA ARG A 323 19.77 -2.18 3.74
C ARG A 323 20.85 -1.12 3.53
N LEU A 324 20.48 0.16 3.50
CA LEU A 324 21.46 1.25 3.39
C LEU A 324 22.43 1.31 4.58
N ALA A 325 22.07 0.78 5.75
CA ALA A 325 23.00 0.72 6.87
C ALA A 325 24.12 -0.34 6.66
N GLY A 326 23.82 -1.44 5.97
CA GLY A 326 24.73 -2.57 5.75
C GLY A 326 25.41 -2.60 4.38
N GLU A 327 24.78 -2.04 3.35
CA GLU A 327 25.14 -2.21 1.95
C GLU A 327 25.24 -0.86 1.23
N ASP A 328 25.92 -0.84 0.08
CA ASP A 328 25.92 0.33 -0.78
C ASP A 328 24.64 0.34 -1.65
N PRO A 329 24.00 1.51 -1.86
CA PRO A 329 22.79 1.58 -2.65
C PRO A 329 23.03 1.19 -4.12
N PRO A 330 21.99 0.67 -4.81
CA PRO A 330 21.97 0.61 -6.26
C PRO A 330 22.26 1.97 -6.90
N ALA A 331 22.81 2.00 -8.11
CA ALA A 331 23.35 3.21 -8.72
C ALA A 331 22.32 4.35 -8.79
N ALA A 332 21.08 4.04 -9.14
CA ALA A 332 20.00 5.02 -9.23
C ALA A 332 19.67 5.66 -7.87
N LEU A 333 19.49 4.84 -6.82
CA LEU A 333 19.19 5.33 -5.48
C LEU A 333 20.39 6.09 -4.89
N GLY A 334 21.61 5.60 -5.13
CA GLY A 334 22.84 6.26 -4.73
C GLY A 334 22.99 7.64 -5.36
N ALA A 335 22.73 7.75 -6.67
CA ALA A 335 22.73 9.03 -7.38
C ALA A 335 21.68 9.99 -6.83
N TYR A 336 20.46 9.50 -6.57
CA TYR A 336 19.37 10.32 -6.02
C TYR A 336 19.67 10.86 -4.61
N LEU A 337 20.26 10.04 -3.74
CA LEU A 337 20.60 10.42 -2.36
C LEU A 337 21.91 11.22 -2.24
N THR A 338 22.64 11.43 -3.33
CA THR A 338 23.93 12.13 -3.32
C THR A 338 23.76 13.59 -2.90
N GLU A 339 24.62 14.03 -1.99
CA GLU A 339 24.64 15.41 -1.51
C GLU A 339 24.99 16.39 -2.64
N ALA A 340 24.30 17.54 -2.68
CA ALA A 340 24.51 18.56 -3.72
C ALA A 340 25.98 19.01 -3.81
N ALA A 341 26.67 19.18 -2.68
CA ALA A 341 28.08 19.59 -2.61
C ALA A 341 29.06 18.54 -3.18
N ARG A 342 28.61 17.29 -3.34
CA ARG A 342 29.40 16.19 -3.90
C ARG A 342 29.07 15.92 -5.36
N LEU A 343 28.04 16.58 -5.91
CA LEU A 343 27.78 16.53 -7.33
C LEU A 343 28.96 17.20 -8.04
N PRO A 344 29.53 16.56 -9.08
CA PRO A 344 30.62 17.16 -9.84
C PRO A 344 30.07 18.36 -10.62
N ASP A 345 30.14 19.54 -10.02
CA ASP A 345 29.62 20.78 -10.59
C ASP A 345 30.41 21.20 -11.86
N PHE A 346 31.70 20.84 -11.90
CA PHE A 346 32.58 21.04 -13.05
C PHE A 346 32.20 20.20 -14.28
N ASP A 347 31.43 19.11 -14.12
CA ASP A 347 30.94 18.28 -15.23
C ASP A 347 29.60 18.79 -15.81
N ARG A 348 29.04 19.89 -15.25
CA ARG A 348 27.80 20.47 -15.76
C ARG A 348 28.07 21.31 -17.00
N VAL A 349 27.41 20.92 -18.09
CA VAL A 349 27.48 21.64 -19.36
C VAL A 349 26.25 22.53 -19.51
N ASP A 350 26.45 23.84 -19.66
CA ASP A 350 25.39 24.72 -20.13
C ASP A 350 25.17 24.50 -21.63
N LEU A 351 24.08 23.80 -21.95
CA LEU A 351 23.69 23.48 -23.32
C LEU A 351 23.35 24.73 -24.15
N ARG A 352 23.02 25.87 -23.52
CA ARG A 352 22.79 27.12 -24.25
C ARG A 352 24.10 27.76 -24.70
N ALA A 353 25.16 27.58 -23.92
CA ALA A 353 26.50 28.07 -24.22
C ALA A 353 27.31 27.09 -25.07
N SER A 354 26.87 25.82 -25.19
CA SER A 354 27.60 24.74 -25.88
C SER A 354 26.75 24.05 -26.96
N PRO A 355 26.50 24.69 -28.12
CA PRO A 355 25.66 24.13 -29.17
C PRO A 355 26.22 22.84 -29.78
N ASP A 356 27.53 22.68 -29.79
CA ASP A 356 28.25 21.48 -30.25
C ASP A 356 27.83 20.23 -29.47
N VAL A 357 27.65 20.34 -28.15
CA VAL A 357 27.17 19.24 -27.31
C VAL A 357 25.73 18.85 -27.66
N VAL A 358 24.89 19.85 -27.97
CA VAL A 358 23.51 19.60 -28.42
C VAL A 358 23.50 18.87 -29.75
N LEU A 359 24.27 19.36 -30.73
CA LEU A 359 24.42 18.75 -32.06
C LEU A 359 24.94 17.32 -31.98
N ALA A 360 25.97 17.07 -31.17
CA ALA A 360 26.49 15.72 -30.94
C ALA A 360 25.44 14.80 -30.27
N GLY A 361 24.62 15.34 -29.36
CA GLY A 361 23.53 14.60 -28.71
C GLY A 361 22.36 14.25 -29.64
N VAL A 362 22.24 14.92 -30.79
CA VAL A 362 21.23 14.62 -31.83
C VAL A 362 21.88 14.21 -33.15
N ALA A 363 23.08 13.64 -33.10
CA ALA A 363 23.67 13.01 -34.27
C ALA A 363 22.81 11.80 -34.72
N PRO A 364 22.72 11.50 -36.04
CA PRO A 364 21.82 10.45 -36.54
C PRO A 364 22.04 9.06 -35.92
N ASP A 365 23.26 8.71 -35.55
CA ASP A 365 23.62 7.46 -34.87
C ASP A 365 23.11 7.37 -33.42
N ARG A 366 22.64 8.49 -32.85
CA ARG A 366 22.06 8.56 -31.49
C ARG A 366 20.55 8.43 -31.45
N PHE A 367 19.88 8.43 -32.61
CA PHE A 367 18.44 8.28 -32.66
C PHE A 367 18.03 6.84 -32.36
N PRO A 368 17.00 6.62 -31.52
CA PRO A 368 16.41 5.30 -31.43
C PRO A 368 15.79 4.87 -32.76
N LEU A 369 15.83 3.57 -33.03
CA LEU A 369 15.11 2.97 -34.15
C LEU A 369 13.59 3.02 -33.95
N GLY A 370 13.13 3.05 -32.69
CA GLY A 370 11.72 3.24 -32.34
C GLY A 370 11.34 4.70 -32.21
N ARG A 371 10.29 5.10 -32.94
CA ARG A 371 9.60 6.39 -32.83
C ARG A 371 8.12 6.11 -32.63
N TRP A 372 7.43 6.92 -31.81
CA TRP A 372 5.99 6.78 -31.71
C TRP A 372 5.31 7.08 -33.07
N PRO A 373 4.27 6.34 -33.47
CA PRO A 373 3.60 6.53 -34.75
C PRO A 373 2.68 7.77 -34.76
N ALA A 374 3.25 8.93 -34.43
CA ALA A 374 2.66 10.25 -34.59
C ALA A 374 2.98 10.82 -35.98
N ARG A 375 2.33 11.94 -36.33
CA ARG A 375 2.52 12.66 -37.61
C ARG A 375 3.98 12.78 -37.98
N THR A 376 4.33 12.33 -39.18
CA THR A 376 5.70 12.39 -39.71
C THR A 376 6.22 13.83 -39.76
N GLU A 377 5.36 14.79 -40.09
CA GLU A 377 5.68 16.22 -40.16
C GLU A 377 5.90 16.87 -38.78
N HIS A 378 5.53 16.21 -37.69
CA HIS A 378 5.63 16.73 -36.32
C HIS A 378 6.62 15.88 -35.50
N PRO A 379 7.94 15.95 -35.78
CA PRO A 379 8.94 15.31 -34.94
C PRO A 379 9.03 15.98 -33.57
N LEU A 380 9.69 15.32 -32.62
CA LEU A 380 10.08 15.95 -31.36
C LEU A 380 10.87 17.24 -31.64
N VAL A 381 10.65 18.26 -30.82
CA VAL A 381 11.53 19.43 -30.86
C VAL A 381 12.94 19.06 -30.38
N LEU A 382 13.93 19.83 -30.80
CA LEU A 382 15.36 19.56 -30.56
C LEU A 382 15.67 19.15 -29.11
N SER A 383 15.15 19.88 -28.12
CA SER A 383 15.41 19.61 -26.69
C SER A 383 14.78 18.31 -26.20
N GLN A 384 13.60 17.94 -26.73
CA GLN A 384 12.94 16.68 -26.40
C GLN A 384 13.71 15.50 -27.00
N GLN A 385 14.10 15.60 -28.27
CA GLN A 385 14.89 14.58 -28.96
C GLN A 385 16.26 14.38 -28.29
N PHE A 386 16.95 15.47 -27.97
CA PHE A 386 18.21 15.44 -27.23
C PHE A 386 18.07 14.66 -25.92
N ALA A 387 17.00 14.92 -25.17
CA ALA A 387 16.74 14.21 -23.92
C ALA A 387 16.40 12.73 -24.14
N VAL A 388 15.60 12.35 -25.14
CA VAL A 388 15.34 10.92 -25.47
C VAL A 388 16.64 10.21 -25.80
N ASN A 389 17.47 10.79 -26.67
CA ASN A 389 18.75 10.22 -27.06
C ASN A 389 19.67 10.05 -25.84
N LYS A 390 19.79 11.08 -24.99
CA LYS A 390 20.64 11.01 -23.79
C LYS A 390 20.14 10.03 -22.73
N ILE A 391 18.82 9.87 -22.58
CA ILE A 391 18.25 8.85 -21.70
C ILE A 391 18.65 7.46 -22.20
N LEU A 392 18.45 7.18 -23.48
CA LEU A 392 18.75 5.87 -24.08
C LEU A 392 20.23 5.54 -24.15
N ASP A 393 21.08 6.56 -24.33
CA ASP A 393 22.54 6.46 -24.32
C ASP A 393 23.09 6.17 -22.92
N ARG A 394 22.52 6.81 -21.87
CA ARG A 394 23.02 6.67 -20.49
C ARG A 394 22.38 5.54 -19.69
N LEU A 395 21.09 5.29 -19.90
CA LEU A 395 20.30 4.34 -19.10
C LEU A 395 19.88 3.10 -19.88
N GLY A 396 20.24 3.01 -21.17
CA GLY A 396 19.83 1.91 -22.03
C GLY A 396 20.31 0.54 -21.55
N ASP A 397 21.56 0.47 -21.09
CA ASP A 397 22.23 -0.75 -20.63
C ASP A 397 22.85 -0.55 -19.24
N SER A 398 22.40 0.45 -18.49
CA SER A 398 22.99 0.84 -17.20
C SER A 398 21.95 1.39 -16.25
N GLU A 399 22.16 1.15 -14.96
CA GLU A 399 21.34 1.72 -13.90
C GLU A 399 21.69 3.18 -13.65
N GLY A 400 20.70 4.01 -13.33
CA GLY A 400 20.95 5.39 -12.98
C GLY A 400 19.68 6.24 -12.92
N VAL A 401 19.88 7.55 -12.82
CA VAL A 401 18.81 8.55 -12.83
C VAL A 401 19.12 9.58 -13.90
N TYR A 402 18.09 9.95 -14.68
CA TYR A 402 18.16 11.05 -15.62
C TYR A 402 16.97 11.99 -15.37
N ALA A 403 17.26 13.25 -15.08
CA ALA A 403 16.24 14.26 -14.83
C ALA A 403 15.95 15.07 -16.10
N VAL A 404 14.66 15.24 -16.42
CA VAL A 404 14.21 16.12 -17.49
C VAL A 404 13.31 17.20 -16.91
N ASN A 405 13.76 18.45 -17.01
CA ASN A 405 12.94 19.60 -16.65
C ASN A 405 12.07 20.02 -17.83
N GLY A 406 10.76 20.01 -17.65
CA GLY A 406 9.78 20.45 -18.64
C GLY A 406 8.79 21.45 -18.02
N PRO A 407 8.76 22.72 -18.45
CA PRO A 407 7.70 23.64 -18.09
C PRO A 407 6.29 23.14 -18.49
N PRO A 408 5.20 23.70 -17.94
CA PRO A 408 3.84 23.37 -18.39
C PRO A 408 3.68 23.55 -19.90
N GLY A 409 3.02 22.60 -20.56
CA GLY A 409 2.77 22.65 -22.00
C GLY A 409 3.93 22.20 -22.91
N THR A 410 5.09 21.82 -22.38
CA THR A 410 6.26 21.43 -23.21
C THR A 410 6.26 19.97 -23.68
N GLY A 411 5.08 19.36 -23.86
CA GLY A 411 4.95 18.04 -24.49
C GLY A 411 5.63 16.87 -23.76
N LYS A 412 5.63 16.83 -22.43
CA LYS A 412 6.23 15.72 -21.64
C LYS A 412 5.70 14.35 -22.07
N THR A 413 4.39 14.25 -22.32
CA THR A 413 3.76 13.02 -22.79
C THR A 413 4.25 12.62 -24.18
N THR A 414 4.54 13.58 -25.06
CA THR A 414 5.10 13.32 -26.38
C THR A 414 6.50 12.72 -26.28
N GLN A 415 7.35 13.26 -25.39
CA GLN A 415 8.66 12.67 -25.12
C GLN A 415 8.55 11.26 -24.54
N LEU A 416 7.62 11.04 -23.60
CA LEU A 416 7.39 9.73 -23.00
C LEU A 416 6.95 8.69 -24.03
N ARG A 417 6.11 9.08 -25.00
CA ARG A 417 5.68 8.22 -26.11
C ARG A 417 6.87 7.72 -26.94
N ASP A 418 7.78 8.60 -27.32
CA ASP A 418 8.96 8.20 -28.10
C ASP A 418 9.91 7.31 -27.28
N LEU A 419 10.06 7.56 -25.98
CA LEU A 419 10.82 6.66 -25.10
C LEU A 419 10.18 5.26 -25.01
N ILE A 420 8.86 5.18 -24.87
CA ILE A 420 8.11 3.91 -24.88
C ILE A 420 8.32 3.18 -26.20
N ALA A 421 8.20 3.87 -27.33
CA ALA A 421 8.42 3.28 -28.65
C ALA A 421 9.86 2.75 -28.80
N ALA A 422 10.86 3.51 -28.34
CA ALA A 422 12.25 3.08 -28.37
C ALA A 422 12.50 1.80 -27.54
N VAL A 423 11.98 1.73 -26.32
CA VAL A 423 12.11 0.54 -25.45
C VAL A 423 11.39 -0.66 -26.05
N LEU A 424 10.18 -0.46 -26.60
CA LEU A 424 9.42 -1.52 -27.26
C LEU A 424 10.15 -2.08 -28.48
N VAL A 425 10.71 -1.22 -29.34
CA VAL A 425 11.45 -1.65 -30.52
C VAL A 425 12.72 -2.39 -30.13
N ARG A 426 13.47 -1.95 -29.11
CA ARG A 426 14.64 -2.68 -28.61
C ARG A 426 14.28 -4.11 -28.15
N ARG A 427 13.13 -4.30 -27.51
CA ARG A 427 12.64 -5.64 -27.17
C ARG A 427 12.27 -6.44 -28.42
N ALA A 428 11.62 -5.80 -29.39
CA ALA A 428 11.25 -6.43 -30.65
C ALA A 428 12.46 -6.90 -31.45
N GLU A 429 13.58 -6.17 -31.43
CA GLU A 429 14.85 -6.59 -32.03
C GLU A 429 15.34 -7.90 -31.43
N ARG A 430 15.34 -8.02 -30.09
CA ARG A 430 15.73 -9.27 -29.40
C ARG A 430 14.79 -10.43 -29.70
N LEU A 431 13.50 -10.16 -29.85
CA LEU A 431 12.53 -11.18 -30.26
C LEU A 431 12.73 -11.62 -31.72
N ALA A 432 13.13 -10.69 -32.60
CA ALA A 432 13.38 -10.99 -34.01
C ALA A 432 14.65 -11.84 -34.25
N GLU A 433 15.57 -11.89 -33.29
CA GLU A 433 16.73 -12.78 -33.30
C GLU A 433 16.36 -14.26 -33.06
N LEU A 434 15.15 -14.54 -32.54
CA LEU A 434 14.70 -15.90 -32.25
C LEU A 434 14.28 -16.62 -33.52
N ALA A 435 14.76 -17.85 -33.70
CA ALA A 435 14.33 -18.70 -34.83
C ALA A 435 12.88 -19.17 -34.65
N ARG A 436 12.47 -19.45 -33.41
CA ARG A 436 11.10 -19.86 -33.06
C ARG A 436 10.64 -19.19 -31.77
N PRO A 437 9.32 -18.96 -31.59
CA PRO A 437 8.80 -18.37 -30.36
C PRO A 437 9.18 -19.13 -29.08
N ASP A 438 9.29 -20.46 -29.16
CA ASP A 438 9.67 -21.31 -28.01
C ASP A 438 11.08 -21.02 -27.50
N ASP A 439 11.97 -20.50 -28.35
CA ASP A 439 13.35 -20.13 -28.00
C ASP A 439 13.39 -18.91 -27.05
N ALA A 440 12.26 -18.21 -26.87
CA ALA A 440 12.13 -17.12 -25.92
C ALA A 440 12.20 -17.58 -24.45
N PHE A 441 11.99 -18.87 -24.19
CA PHE A 441 11.87 -19.41 -22.85
C PHE A 441 13.08 -20.28 -22.50
N HIS A 442 13.52 -20.23 -21.24
CA HIS A 442 14.65 -21.00 -20.76
C HIS A 442 14.39 -21.61 -19.38
N GLY A 443 15.25 -22.55 -19.00
CA GLY A 443 15.22 -23.20 -17.70
C GLY A 443 14.10 -24.22 -17.50
N ALA A 444 14.08 -24.81 -16.31
CA ALA A 444 12.99 -25.68 -15.89
C ALA A 444 11.72 -24.84 -15.64
N PRO A 445 10.51 -25.38 -15.90
CA PRO A 445 9.28 -24.69 -15.57
C PRO A 445 9.19 -24.37 -14.07
N LEU A 446 8.92 -23.12 -13.75
CA LEU A 446 8.53 -22.68 -12.41
C LEU A 446 7.15 -23.25 -12.11
N ARG A 447 7.02 -24.00 -11.01
CA ARG A 447 5.79 -24.66 -10.62
C ARG A 447 5.40 -24.28 -9.21
N TRP A 448 4.14 -23.91 -9.04
CA TRP A 448 3.55 -23.63 -7.74
C TRP A 448 2.08 -24.05 -7.75
N ARG A 449 1.44 -24.06 -6.58
CA ARG A 449 0.00 -24.30 -6.48
C ARG A 449 -0.72 -23.01 -6.12
N THR A 450 -1.79 -22.70 -6.84
CA THR A 450 -2.71 -21.60 -6.51
C THR A 450 -4.13 -22.11 -6.62
N SER A 451 -4.92 -21.93 -5.56
CA SER A 451 -6.33 -22.36 -5.48
C SER A 451 -6.53 -23.82 -5.90
N GLY A 452 -5.62 -24.71 -5.46
CA GLY A 452 -5.67 -26.15 -5.77
C GLY A 452 -5.09 -26.55 -7.13
N TYR A 453 -4.96 -25.62 -8.08
CA TYR A 453 -4.39 -25.86 -9.40
C TYR A 453 -2.88 -25.84 -9.38
N GLN A 454 -2.26 -26.81 -10.06
CA GLN A 454 -0.84 -26.73 -10.38
C GLN A 454 -0.66 -25.69 -11.50
N ARG A 455 0.12 -24.64 -11.23
CA ARG A 455 0.55 -23.65 -12.20
C ARG A 455 1.96 -23.99 -12.67
N SER A 456 2.23 -23.74 -13.94
CA SER A 456 3.54 -23.99 -14.55
C SER A 456 3.81 -22.89 -15.57
N VAL A 457 4.89 -22.14 -15.38
CA VAL A 457 5.34 -21.09 -16.31
C VAL A 457 6.83 -21.27 -16.56
N ARG A 458 7.30 -21.04 -17.79
CA ARG A 458 8.73 -20.99 -18.09
C ARG A 458 9.22 -19.55 -18.02
N ALA A 459 10.42 -19.35 -17.49
CA ALA A 459 11.04 -18.04 -17.45
C ALA A 459 11.42 -17.59 -18.87
N LEU A 460 11.21 -16.30 -19.17
CA LEU A 460 11.78 -15.70 -20.37
C LEU A 460 13.29 -15.66 -20.27
N ARG A 461 13.98 -15.82 -21.40
CA ARG A 461 15.42 -15.56 -21.52
C ARG A 461 15.77 -14.17 -20.94
N PRO A 462 16.85 -14.02 -20.16
CA PRO A 462 17.21 -12.74 -19.56
C PRO A 462 17.32 -11.60 -20.57
N GLU A 463 17.75 -11.90 -21.81
CA GLU A 463 17.86 -10.93 -22.90
C GLU A 463 16.51 -10.37 -23.39
N LEU A 464 15.39 -10.94 -22.96
CA LEU A 464 14.02 -10.49 -23.27
C LEU A 464 13.34 -9.76 -22.10
N THR A 465 14.06 -9.58 -21.00
CA THR A 465 13.65 -8.89 -19.76
C THR A 465 14.42 -7.57 -19.62
N GLY A 466 13.97 -6.64 -18.78
CA GLY A 466 14.56 -5.31 -18.62
C GLY A 466 13.93 -4.23 -19.51
N PHE A 467 12.88 -4.58 -20.26
CA PHE A 467 12.10 -3.66 -21.10
C PHE A 467 10.78 -3.25 -20.44
N GLU A 468 10.52 -3.77 -19.23
CA GLU A 468 9.36 -3.43 -18.43
C GLU A 468 9.42 -1.95 -18.02
N MET A 469 8.28 -1.27 -18.12
CA MET A 469 8.17 0.15 -17.81
C MET A 469 7.14 0.35 -16.71
N VAL A 470 7.55 1.06 -15.66
CA VAL A 470 6.66 1.50 -14.57
C VAL A 470 6.59 3.02 -14.60
N VAL A 471 5.38 3.55 -14.76
CA VAL A 471 5.12 4.99 -14.67
C VAL A 471 4.45 5.27 -13.34
N ALA A 472 5.10 6.08 -12.51
CA ALA A 472 4.60 6.51 -11.22
C ALA A 472 4.41 8.04 -11.18
N SER A 473 3.43 8.49 -10.41
CA SER A 473 3.21 9.91 -10.13
C SER A 473 2.49 10.05 -8.79
N ALA A 474 2.77 11.13 -8.06
CA ALA A 474 2.03 11.51 -6.86
C ALA A 474 0.58 11.97 -7.17
N ASN A 475 0.27 12.20 -8.45
CA ASN A 475 -1.08 12.55 -8.90
C ASN A 475 -1.71 11.35 -9.65
N ASN A 476 -2.68 10.69 -9.00
CA ASN A 476 -3.43 9.58 -9.58
C ASN A 476 -4.06 9.92 -10.94
N GLY A 477 -4.53 11.16 -11.12
CA GLY A 477 -5.09 11.63 -12.39
C GLY A 477 -4.05 11.68 -13.51
N ALA A 478 -2.80 12.01 -13.21
CA ALA A 478 -1.73 12.00 -14.21
C ALA A 478 -1.41 10.57 -14.69
N VAL A 479 -1.34 9.60 -13.78
CA VAL A 479 -1.14 8.19 -14.13
C VAL A 479 -2.32 7.66 -14.95
N GLU A 480 -3.54 8.01 -14.55
CA GLU A 480 -4.77 7.68 -15.26
C GLU A 480 -4.77 8.22 -16.69
N ASN A 481 -4.42 9.50 -16.88
CA ASN A 481 -4.36 10.13 -18.18
C ASN A 481 -3.33 9.43 -19.09
N VAL A 482 -2.10 9.22 -18.60
CA VAL A 482 -1.06 8.53 -19.36
C VAL A 482 -1.50 7.12 -19.75
N SER A 483 -2.06 6.35 -18.80
CA SER A 483 -2.50 4.97 -19.03
C SER A 483 -3.65 4.85 -20.03
N ASN A 484 -4.51 5.88 -20.13
CA ASN A 484 -5.60 5.92 -21.10
C ASN A 484 -5.14 6.44 -22.47
N GLU A 485 -4.25 7.43 -22.48
CA GLU A 485 -3.81 8.10 -23.70
C GLU A 485 -2.92 7.21 -24.57
N ILE A 486 -2.00 6.44 -23.96
CA ILE A 486 -1.07 5.55 -24.67
C ILE A 486 -1.81 4.56 -25.59
N PRO A 487 -2.80 3.78 -25.14
CA PRO A 487 -3.52 2.82 -25.99
C PRO A 487 -4.60 3.45 -26.90
N ALA A 488 -5.00 4.71 -26.68
CA ALA A 488 -6.10 5.33 -27.39
C ALA A 488 -5.79 5.55 -28.88
N LEU A 489 -6.75 5.30 -29.78
CA LEU A 489 -6.55 5.43 -31.23
C LEU A 489 -6.08 6.82 -31.66
N GLY A 490 -6.54 7.87 -30.97
CA GLY A 490 -6.14 9.25 -31.23
C GLY A 490 -4.69 9.60 -30.88
N SER A 491 -3.97 8.69 -30.21
CA SER A 491 -2.52 8.87 -29.95
C SER A 491 -1.65 8.48 -31.14
N VAL A 492 -2.22 7.81 -32.14
CA VAL A 492 -1.54 7.39 -33.37
C VAL A 492 -2.14 8.17 -34.54
N ASP A 493 -1.26 8.67 -35.40
CA ASP A 493 -1.71 9.41 -36.58
C ASP A 493 -2.34 8.47 -37.62
N GLU A 494 -3.29 9.00 -38.38
CA GLU A 494 -4.06 8.25 -39.38
C GLU A 494 -3.17 7.53 -40.40
N GLU A 495 -2.04 8.14 -40.75
CA GLU A 495 -1.05 7.56 -41.68
C GLU A 495 -0.48 6.20 -41.21
N TRP A 496 -0.46 5.95 -39.89
CA TRP A 496 0.17 4.76 -39.28
C TRP A 496 -0.82 3.76 -38.66
N ARG A 497 -2.11 4.11 -38.54
CA ARG A 497 -3.08 3.31 -37.74
C ARG A 497 -3.17 1.86 -38.20
N ALA A 498 -3.07 1.60 -39.51
CA ALA A 498 -3.18 0.25 -40.06
C ALA A 498 -1.95 -0.61 -39.70
N GLN A 499 -0.75 -0.04 -39.81
CA GLN A 499 0.52 -0.75 -39.57
C GLN A 499 0.84 -0.86 -38.09
N ALA A 500 0.41 0.10 -37.27
CA ALA A 500 0.68 0.13 -35.84
C ALA A 500 -0.30 -0.75 -35.03
N ALA A 501 -1.41 -1.21 -35.61
CA ALA A 501 -2.45 -1.92 -34.86
C ALA A 501 -1.91 -3.10 -34.04
N TYR A 502 -2.09 -3.05 -32.72
CA TYR A 502 -1.50 -4.00 -31.77
C TYR A 502 -2.52 -4.45 -30.71
N PHE A 503 -3.34 -5.44 -31.05
CA PHE A 503 -4.49 -5.88 -30.24
C PHE A 503 -5.54 -4.78 -29.98
N PRO A 504 -6.07 -4.12 -31.04
CA PRO A 504 -6.99 -3.00 -30.90
C PRO A 504 -8.30 -3.34 -30.18
N GLU A 505 -8.82 -4.57 -30.35
CA GLU A 505 -10.03 -5.01 -29.65
C GLU A 505 -9.83 -5.15 -28.14
N GLN A 506 -8.71 -5.73 -27.71
CA GLN A 506 -8.35 -5.79 -26.29
C GLN A 506 -8.13 -4.39 -25.73
N GLY A 507 -7.47 -3.49 -26.48
CA GLY A 507 -7.32 -2.09 -26.11
C GLY A 507 -8.67 -1.39 -25.93
N ARG A 508 -9.63 -1.66 -26.82
CA ARG A 508 -10.99 -1.14 -26.74
C ARG A 508 -11.70 -1.61 -25.47
N LEU A 509 -11.51 -2.87 -25.07
CA LEU A 509 -12.06 -3.40 -23.82
C LEU A 509 -11.44 -2.69 -22.60
N LEU A 510 -10.12 -2.49 -22.59
CA LEU A 510 -9.42 -1.76 -21.52
C LEU A 510 -9.87 -0.30 -21.39
N LEU A 511 -10.24 0.33 -22.51
CA LEU A 511 -10.73 1.71 -22.54
C LEU A 511 -12.26 1.84 -22.40
N GLY A 512 -12.94 0.79 -21.93
CA GLY A 512 -14.39 0.84 -21.70
C GLY A 512 -15.21 1.04 -22.97
N GLY A 513 -14.74 0.47 -24.09
CA GLY A 513 -15.41 0.54 -25.39
C GLY A 513 -14.89 1.64 -26.33
N LYS A 514 -14.02 2.54 -25.86
CA LYS A 514 -13.45 3.61 -26.71
C LYS A 514 -12.45 3.05 -27.73
N PRO A 515 -12.31 3.66 -28.92
CA PRO A 515 -11.36 3.20 -29.94
C PRO A 515 -9.92 3.18 -29.42
N ALA A 516 -9.25 2.05 -29.62
CA ALA A 516 -7.85 1.84 -29.27
C ALA A 516 -7.06 1.36 -30.49
N TRP A 517 -5.78 1.70 -30.53
CA TRP A 517 -4.86 1.12 -31.51
C TRP A 517 -4.11 -0.08 -30.93
N GLY A 518 -3.96 -0.16 -29.61
CA GLY A 518 -3.39 -1.34 -28.99
C GLY A 518 -3.36 -1.42 -27.47
N THR A 519 -2.62 -2.41 -26.94
CA THR A 519 -2.56 -2.75 -25.51
C THR A 519 -1.18 -2.56 -24.90
N LEU A 520 -0.75 -1.30 -24.78
CA LEU A 520 0.60 -0.95 -24.31
C LEU A 520 0.67 -0.47 -22.85
N ALA A 521 -0.45 -0.07 -22.26
CA ALA A 521 -0.49 0.41 -20.88
C ALA A 521 -1.78 -0.04 -20.18
N ALA A 522 -1.68 -0.25 -18.86
CA ALA A 522 -2.81 -0.59 -18.01
C ALA A 522 -2.56 -0.05 -16.60
N ARG A 523 -3.64 0.25 -15.88
CA ARG A 523 -3.57 0.67 -14.48
C ARG A 523 -3.62 -0.56 -13.59
N LEU A 524 -2.61 -0.74 -12.73
CA LEU A 524 -2.50 -1.91 -11.86
C LEU A 524 -2.26 -1.55 -10.38
N GLY A 525 -2.20 -0.25 -10.05
CA GLY A 525 -1.77 0.25 -8.74
C GLY A 525 -2.68 -0.09 -7.55
N ASN A 526 -3.82 -0.76 -7.75
CA ASN A 526 -4.64 -1.28 -6.66
C ASN A 526 -5.39 -2.56 -7.08
N LYS A 527 -5.93 -3.29 -6.10
CA LYS A 527 -6.61 -4.59 -6.32
C LYS A 527 -7.78 -4.50 -7.29
N GLN A 528 -8.59 -3.44 -7.19
CA GLN A 528 -9.74 -3.24 -8.07
C GLN A 528 -9.27 -3.09 -9.52
N ASN A 529 -8.28 -2.23 -9.76
CA ASN A 529 -7.67 -2.02 -11.07
C ASN A 529 -7.04 -3.30 -11.63
N ARG A 530 -6.32 -4.08 -10.82
CA ARG A 530 -5.77 -5.39 -11.24
C ARG A 530 -6.87 -6.37 -11.64
N SER A 531 -7.94 -6.45 -10.86
CA SER A 531 -9.10 -7.29 -11.15
C SER A 531 -9.80 -6.84 -12.43
N ASP A 532 -10.03 -5.55 -12.59
CA ASP A 532 -10.70 -4.98 -13.77
C ASP A 532 -9.88 -5.20 -15.03
N PHE A 533 -8.57 -4.97 -14.98
CA PHE A 533 -7.65 -5.30 -16.06
C PHE A 533 -7.73 -6.78 -16.42
N ARG A 534 -7.58 -7.68 -15.44
CA ARG A 534 -7.64 -9.13 -15.66
C ARG A 534 -8.95 -9.54 -16.34
N ASN A 535 -10.08 -9.05 -15.81
CA ASN A 535 -11.41 -9.38 -16.31
C ASN A 535 -11.60 -8.85 -17.73
N ALA A 536 -11.25 -7.58 -17.99
CA ALA A 536 -11.41 -6.97 -19.30
C ALA A 536 -10.48 -7.57 -20.36
N TYR A 537 -9.20 -7.77 -20.02
CA TYR A 537 -8.17 -8.19 -20.97
C TYR A 537 -8.27 -9.67 -21.34
N TRP A 538 -8.43 -10.56 -20.34
CA TRP A 538 -8.41 -12.01 -20.57
C TRP A 538 -9.78 -12.63 -20.78
N PHE A 539 -10.81 -12.10 -20.13
CA PHE A 539 -12.14 -12.73 -20.09
C PHE A 539 -13.24 -11.93 -20.80
N GLY A 540 -12.99 -10.65 -21.11
CA GLY A 540 -13.95 -9.76 -21.75
C GLY A 540 -15.07 -9.28 -20.81
N PRO A 541 -16.06 -8.53 -21.35
CA PRO A 541 -17.18 -8.04 -20.55
C PRO A 541 -17.99 -9.21 -20.00
N ARG A 542 -18.43 -9.09 -18.73
CA ARG A 542 -19.30 -10.08 -18.09
C ARG A 542 -20.52 -10.29 -18.98
N ARG A 543 -20.75 -11.54 -19.43
CA ARG A 543 -21.98 -11.89 -20.16
C ARG A 543 -23.16 -11.58 -19.24
N ASP A 544 -23.97 -10.59 -19.61
CA ASP A 544 -25.24 -10.35 -18.92
C ASP A 544 -26.04 -11.65 -18.94
N ARG A 545 -26.45 -12.11 -17.76
CA ARG A 545 -27.42 -13.19 -17.60
C ARG A 545 -28.68 -12.76 -18.35
N ARG A 546 -28.86 -13.26 -19.58
CA ARG A 546 -30.14 -13.19 -20.28
C ARG A 546 -31.18 -13.73 -19.30
N ARG A 547 -32.10 -12.87 -18.85
CA ARG A 547 -33.33 -13.34 -18.21
C ARG A 547 -34.00 -14.25 -19.24
N PRO A 548 -34.27 -15.53 -18.93
CA PRO A 548 -35.10 -16.33 -19.80
C PRO A 548 -36.46 -15.64 -19.91
N ALA A 549 -36.91 -15.50 -21.15
CA ALA A 549 -38.19 -14.90 -21.52
C ALA A 549 -39.38 -15.69 -20.97
#